data_AF-Q848A0-F1
#
_entry.id   AF-Q848A0-F1
#
_cell.length_a   1.000
_cell.length_b   1.000
_cell.length_c   1.000
_cell.angle_alpha   90.00
_cell.angle_beta   90.00
_cell.angle_gamma   90.00
#
_symmetry.space_group_name_H-M   'P 1'
#
loop_
_entity.id
_entity.type
_entity.pdbx_description
1 polymer ?
#
loop_
_entity_poly.entity_id
_entity_poly.type
_entity_poly.pdbx_seq_one_letter_code
_entity_poly.pdbx_strand_id
1 'polypeptide(L)'
;CGDKIKVSEWDDAPSAGTSFEVEARNGFYIEAVEINTSTNKISKWGRSDSTDDGFKSIEVAKGLSANVFIDGDKVELTTTRANSGCEIYYRIMSSKPTAMNVGSSITLSSWEKISSSSLELESSEVSEKYIELVELEKCTNLVTRWGSTEKINIPNSSR
;
A
#
# COMPACT_ATOMS: atom_id res chain seq x y z
N CYS A 1 2.15 -21.63 -48.29
CA CYS A 1 3.34 -21.76 -47.41
C CYS A 1 2.85 -21.53 -45.99
N GLY A 2 3.27 -22.32 -45.01
CA GLY A 2 2.88 -22.12 -43.60
C GLY A 2 4.09 -21.68 -42.79
N ASP A 3 3.87 -20.87 -41.78
CA ASP A 3 4.93 -20.40 -40.88
C ASP A 3 5.56 -21.58 -40.14
N LYS A 4 6.87 -21.45 -39.91
CA LYS A 4 7.68 -22.43 -39.19
C LYS A 4 8.18 -21.79 -37.90
N ILE A 5 8.16 -22.55 -36.82
CA ILE A 5 8.81 -22.18 -35.56
C ILE A 5 10.13 -22.91 -35.41
N LYS A 6 10.99 -22.42 -34.52
CA LYS A 6 12.09 -23.20 -33.97
C LYS A 6 11.61 -23.86 -32.69
N VAL A 7 11.38 -25.17 -32.72
CA VAL A 7 10.84 -25.92 -31.58
C VAL A 7 11.71 -25.79 -30.32
N SER A 8 13.02 -25.57 -30.47
CA SER A 8 13.94 -25.34 -29.34
C SER A 8 13.72 -24.04 -28.56
N GLU A 9 12.88 -23.13 -29.06
CA GLU A 9 12.50 -21.88 -28.38
C GLU A 9 11.13 -22.00 -27.68
N TRP A 10 10.55 -23.20 -27.63
CA TRP A 10 9.24 -23.50 -27.05
C TRP A 10 9.33 -24.66 -26.06
N ASP A 11 8.49 -24.61 -25.02
CA ASP A 11 8.32 -25.72 -24.09
C ASP A 11 7.19 -26.65 -24.56
N ASP A 12 7.37 -27.96 -24.34
CA ASP A 12 6.33 -28.95 -24.64
C ASP A 12 5.17 -28.79 -23.66
N ALA A 13 3.98 -28.51 -24.19
CA ALA A 13 2.76 -28.59 -23.41
C ALA A 13 2.45 -30.06 -23.06
N PRO A 14 1.92 -30.34 -21.86
CA PRO A 14 1.58 -31.70 -21.47
C PRO A 14 0.38 -32.23 -22.26
N SER A 15 0.14 -33.53 -22.12
CA SER A 15 -0.93 -34.28 -22.78
C SER A 15 -2.28 -33.56 -22.71
N ALA A 16 -3.09 -33.69 -23.77
CA ALA A 16 -4.43 -33.13 -23.80
C ALA A 16 -5.26 -33.57 -22.58
N GLY A 17 -5.86 -32.59 -21.89
CA GLY A 17 -6.72 -32.82 -20.72
C GLY A 17 -6.03 -32.74 -19.37
N THR A 18 -4.71 -32.50 -19.31
CA THR A 18 -4.01 -32.25 -18.04
C THR A 18 -3.78 -30.76 -17.81
N SER A 19 -4.12 -30.28 -16.62
CA SER A 19 -3.69 -28.96 -16.15
C SER A 19 -2.20 -28.95 -15.83
N PHE A 20 -1.56 -27.80 -16.02
CA PHE A 20 -0.17 -27.56 -15.64
C PHE A 20 0.01 -26.12 -15.17
N GLU A 21 1.10 -25.91 -14.45
CA GLU A 21 1.48 -24.61 -13.92
C GLU A 21 2.60 -24.01 -14.77
N VAL A 22 2.54 -22.70 -14.97
CA VAL A 22 3.57 -21.92 -15.64
C VAL A 22 3.84 -20.68 -14.80
N GLU A 23 5.11 -20.40 -14.54
CA GLU A 23 5.50 -19.13 -13.94
C GLU A 23 5.46 -18.04 -15.02
N ALA A 24 4.53 -17.10 -14.88
CA ALA A 24 4.36 -15.99 -15.79
C ALA A 24 4.29 -14.67 -15.04
N ARG A 25 4.82 -13.61 -15.63
CA ARG A 25 4.73 -12.25 -15.06
C ARG A 25 3.33 -11.68 -15.27
N ASN A 26 2.81 -10.91 -14.31
CA ASN A 26 1.54 -10.22 -14.52
C ASN A 26 1.61 -9.26 -15.73
N GLY A 27 0.54 -9.22 -16.54
CA GLY A 27 0.43 -8.44 -17.77
C GLY A 27 1.03 -9.09 -19.02
N PHE A 28 1.59 -10.29 -18.91
CA PHE A 28 2.13 -11.05 -20.05
C PHE A 28 1.07 -11.99 -20.63
N TYR A 29 1.42 -12.77 -21.65
CA TYR A 29 0.53 -13.72 -22.29
C TYR A 29 1.23 -15.06 -22.48
N ILE A 30 0.48 -16.16 -22.41
CA ILE A 30 0.95 -17.49 -22.77
C ILE A 30 0.53 -17.77 -24.21
N GLU A 31 1.49 -18.03 -25.08
CA GLU A 31 1.24 -18.48 -26.45
C GLU A 31 1.32 -20.01 -26.53
N ALA A 32 0.47 -20.61 -27.36
CA ALA A 32 0.46 -22.04 -27.62
C ALA A 32 0.34 -22.30 -29.12
N VAL A 33 1.14 -23.24 -29.60
CA VAL A 33 1.18 -23.66 -31.01
C VAL A 33 1.03 -25.17 -31.12
N GLU A 34 0.16 -25.61 -32.01
CA GLU A 34 0.12 -27.00 -32.47
C GLU A 34 1.02 -27.09 -33.71
N ILE A 35 2.00 -27.99 -33.69
CA ILE A 35 2.92 -28.19 -34.80
C ILE A 35 2.80 -29.60 -35.38
N ASN A 36 2.95 -29.69 -36.71
CA ASN A 36 3.16 -30.96 -37.37
C ASN A 36 4.64 -31.35 -37.29
N THR A 37 4.96 -32.34 -36.46
CA THR A 37 6.34 -32.78 -36.16
C THR A 37 7.11 -33.30 -37.38
N SER A 38 6.43 -33.73 -38.44
CA SER A 38 7.09 -34.18 -39.68
C SER A 38 7.52 -33.02 -40.60
N THR A 39 6.93 -31.83 -40.43
CA THR A 39 7.16 -30.68 -41.33
C THR A 39 7.55 -29.38 -40.62
N ASN A 40 7.48 -29.34 -39.29
CA ASN A 40 7.64 -28.16 -38.43
C ASN A 40 6.74 -26.98 -38.82
N LYS A 41 5.58 -27.28 -39.43
CA LYS A 41 4.57 -26.28 -39.78
C LYS A 41 3.55 -26.18 -38.65
N ILE A 42 3.16 -24.94 -38.35
CA ILE A 42 2.06 -24.66 -37.43
C ILE A 42 0.75 -25.15 -38.04
N SER A 43 -0.02 -25.93 -37.29
CA SER A 43 -1.40 -26.33 -37.64
C SER A 43 -2.45 -25.50 -36.91
N LYS A 44 -2.15 -25.02 -35.68
CA LYS A 44 -3.00 -24.11 -34.90
C LYS A 44 -2.14 -23.19 -34.05
N TRP A 45 -2.68 -22.02 -33.74
CA TRP A 45 -2.05 -21.05 -32.84
C TRP A 45 -3.13 -20.42 -31.96
N GLY A 46 -2.79 -20.13 -30.71
CA GLY A 46 -3.63 -19.42 -29.78
C GLY A 46 -2.81 -18.75 -28.69
N ARG A 47 -3.45 -17.84 -27.95
CA ARG A 47 -2.85 -17.11 -26.85
C ARG A 47 -3.87 -16.96 -25.72
N SER A 48 -3.40 -16.96 -24.47
CA SER A 48 -4.21 -16.61 -23.31
C SER A 48 -4.59 -15.12 -23.32
N ASP A 49 -5.47 -14.75 -22.39
CA ASP A 49 -5.57 -13.37 -21.91
C ASP A 49 -4.32 -12.98 -21.10
N SER A 50 -4.26 -11.72 -20.65
CA SER A 50 -3.15 -11.27 -19.82
C SER A 50 -3.09 -12.06 -18.52
N THR A 51 -1.92 -12.60 -18.19
CA THR A 51 -1.66 -13.28 -16.93
C THR A 51 -1.80 -12.30 -15.77
N ASP A 52 -2.53 -12.69 -14.73
CA ASP A 52 -2.70 -11.93 -13.50
C ASP A 52 -2.95 -12.95 -12.38
N ASP A 53 -1.98 -13.09 -11.48
CA ASP A 53 -2.09 -13.96 -10.29
C ASP A 53 -2.99 -13.37 -9.19
N GLY A 54 -3.49 -12.14 -9.39
CA GLY A 54 -4.32 -11.42 -8.43
C GLY A 54 -3.54 -10.89 -7.23
N PHE A 55 -2.22 -11.08 -7.16
CA PHE A 55 -1.40 -10.63 -6.04
C PHE A 55 -1.14 -9.13 -6.14
N LYS A 56 -1.58 -8.39 -5.11
CA LYS A 56 -1.28 -6.96 -4.97
C LYS A 56 -0.19 -6.78 -3.92
N SER A 57 0.95 -6.22 -4.31
CA SER A 57 2.01 -5.87 -3.37
C SER A 57 1.47 -4.94 -2.29
N ILE A 58 1.68 -5.29 -1.04
CA ILE A 58 1.27 -4.46 0.09
C ILE A 58 2.26 -3.29 0.20
N GLU A 59 1.79 -2.08 -0.09
CA GLU A 59 2.59 -0.86 0.05
C GLU A 59 2.46 -0.30 1.47
N VAL A 60 3.58 -0.06 2.15
CA VAL A 60 3.59 0.66 3.43
C VAL A 60 3.32 2.14 3.19
N ALA A 61 2.30 2.69 3.85
CA ALA A 61 1.87 4.09 3.73
C ALA A 61 2.89 5.06 4.35
N LYS A 62 3.10 6.21 3.69
CA LYS A 62 4.13 7.21 4.05
C LYS A 62 3.65 8.62 3.71
N GLY A 63 4.38 9.64 4.16
CA GLY A 63 4.21 11.01 3.66
C GLY A 63 3.26 11.89 4.47
N LEU A 64 2.88 11.48 5.68
CA LEU A 64 2.42 12.40 6.71
C LEU A 64 3.57 12.75 7.65
N SER A 65 3.62 14.02 8.03
CA SER A 65 4.48 14.51 9.08
C SER A 65 3.68 15.39 10.03
N ALA A 66 4.11 15.40 11.29
CA ALA A 66 3.67 16.37 12.27
C ALA A 66 4.88 17.07 12.89
N ASN A 67 4.76 18.38 13.04
CA ASN A 67 5.66 19.20 13.83
C ASN A 67 4.99 19.46 15.18
N VAL A 68 5.77 19.32 16.24
CA VAL A 68 5.32 19.49 17.62
C VAL A 68 5.98 20.74 18.17
N PHE A 69 5.19 21.70 18.62
CA PHE A 69 5.63 22.91 19.30
C PHE A 69 5.09 22.90 20.73
N ILE A 70 5.95 23.15 21.71
CA ILE A 70 5.59 23.14 23.13
C ILE A 70 5.53 24.59 23.59
N ASP A 71 4.38 24.99 24.14
CA ASP A 71 4.14 26.31 24.71
C ASP A 71 3.55 26.17 26.12
N GLY A 72 4.43 26.12 27.12
CA GLY A 72 4.06 25.90 28.52
C GLY A 72 3.27 24.60 28.70
N ASP A 73 2.02 24.74 29.15
CA ASP A 73 1.12 23.61 29.41
C ASP A 73 0.43 23.08 28.14
N LYS A 74 0.69 23.68 26.98
CA LYS A 74 0.07 23.32 25.71
C LYS A 74 1.08 22.78 24.71
N VAL A 75 0.58 21.93 23.82
CA VAL A 75 1.33 21.38 22.69
C VAL A 75 0.55 21.67 21.42
N GLU A 76 1.14 22.47 20.54
CA GLU A 76 0.60 22.70 19.20
C GLU A 76 1.20 21.67 18.23
N LEU A 77 0.31 20.91 17.59
CA LEU A 77 0.63 19.96 16.54
C LEU A 77 0.26 20.58 15.19
N THR A 78 1.24 20.75 14.30
CA THR A 78 0.98 21.14 12.91
C THR A 78 1.25 19.97 11.98
N THR A 79 0.30 19.64 11.09
CA THR A 79 0.43 18.50 10.17
C THR A 79 0.59 18.93 8.72
N THR A 80 1.14 18.03 7.90
CA THR A 80 1.01 18.16 6.44
C THR A 80 -0.47 18.22 6.05
N ARG A 81 -0.82 19.03 5.03
CA ARG A 81 -2.20 19.11 4.57
C ARG A 81 -2.70 17.78 3.99
N ALA A 82 -3.98 17.51 4.21
CA ALA A 82 -4.67 16.40 3.56
C ALA A 82 -4.68 16.61 2.04
N ASN A 83 -4.55 15.51 1.30
CA ASN A 83 -4.78 15.49 -0.14
C ASN A 83 -6.26 15.78 -0.45
N SER A 84 -6.53 16.25 -1.66
CA SER A 84 -7.91 16.45 -2.12
C SER A 84 -8.70 15.14 -2.00
N GLY A 85 -9.92 15.20 -1.44
CA GLY A 85 -10.75 14.01 -1.22
C GLY A 85 -10.35 13.16 -0.01
N CYS A 86 -9.35 13.57 0.78
CA CYS A 86 -8.89 12.86 1.96
C CYS A 86 -9.08 13.66 3.26
N GLU A 87 -8.95 12.99 4.40
CA GLU A 87 -9.01 13.57 5.75
C GLU A 87 -7.91 12.97 6.63
N ILE A 88 -7.34 13.78 7.52
CA ILE A 88 -6.30 13.33 8.45
C ILE A 88 -6.93 13.12 9.83
N TYR A 89 -6.58 12.01 10.44
CA TYR A 89 -6.93 11.65 11.80
C TYR A 89 -5.67 11.44 12.62
N TYR A 90 -5.79 11.62 13.93
CA TYR A 90 -4.72 11.33 14.88
C TYR A 90 -5.22 10.51 16.06
N ARG A 91 -4.28 9.90 16.78
CA ARG A 91 -4.50 9.35 18.12
C ARG A 91 -3.23 9.40 18.94
N ILE A 92 -3.40 9.39 20.26
CA ILE A 92 -2.29 9.43 21.22
C ILE A 92 -1.91 8.01 21.63
N MET A 93 -0.63 7.67 21.53
CA MET A 93 -0.10 6.32 21.72
C MET A 93 0.95 6.30 22.84
N SER A 94 0.85 5.35 23.76
CA SER A 94 1.84 5.15 24.82
C SER A 94 3.11 4.43 24.36
N SER A 95 3.07 3.78 23.19
CA SER A 95 4.19 3.09 22.55
C SER A 95 4.42 3.60 21.13
N LYS A 96 5.62 3.40 20.59
CA LYS A 96 5.97 3.83 19.24
C LYS A 96 5.07 3.09 18.22
N PRO A 97 4.24 3.80 17.45
CA PRO A 97 3.35 3.16 16.47
C PRO A 97 4.15 2.62 15.28
N THR A 98 3.56 1.66 14.57
CA THR A 98 4.15 1.05 13.36
C THR A 98 3.35 1.49 12.14
N ALA A 99 4.06 1.71 11.03
CA ALA A 99 3.44 2.18 9.79
C ALA A 99 2.35 1.22 9.29
N MET A 100 1.24 1.81 8.82
CA MET A 100 0.13 1.08 8.20
C MET A 100 0.39 0.82 6.72
N ASN A 101 -0.38 -0.08 6.12
CA ASN A 101 -0.34 -0.31 4.67
C ASN A 101 -1.40 0.52 3.95
N VAL A 102 -1.07 1.02 2.76
CA VAL A 102 -2.01 1.67 1.83
C VAL A 102 -3.15 0.71 1.52
N GLY A 103 -4.38 1.23 1.50
CA GLY A 103 -5.58 0.43 1.23
C GLY A 103 -6.08 -0.36 2.44
N SER A 104 -5.43 -0.28 3.61
CA SER A 104 -5.95 -0.90 4.83
C SER A 104 -7.19 -0.15 5.33
N SER A 105 -8.14 -0.87 5.93
CA SER A 105 -9.24 -0.27 6.68
C SER A 105 -8.86 -0.13 8.15
N ILE A 106 -9.42 0.90 8.81
CA ILE A 106 -9.24 1.13 10.25
C ILE A 106 -10.57 1.41 10.94
N THR A 107 -10.63 1.14 12.25
CA THR A 107 -11.75 1.53 13.10
C THR A 107 -11.49 2.90 13.70
N LEU A 108 -12.33 3.88 13.39
CA LEU A 108 -12.18 5.28 13.81
C LEU A 108 -12.53 5.57 15.28
N SER A 109 -12.99 4.59 16.06
CA SER A 109 -13.43 4.81 17.46
C SER A 109 -12.33 5.33 18.40
N SER A 110 -11.07 5.11 18.04
CA SER A 110 -9.89 5.58 18.79
C SER A 110 -9.16 6.74 18.10
N TRP A 111 -9.77 7.32 17.07
CA TRP A 111 -9.17 8.34 16.23
C TRP A 111 -9.97 9.62 16.28
N GLU A 112 -9.25 10.73 16.29
CA GLU A 112 -9.83 12.06 16.25
C GLU A 112 -9.46 12.74 14.94
N LYS A 113 -10.42 13.45 14.35
CA LYS A 113 -10.23 14.12 13.06
C LYS A 113 -9.49 15.45 13.27
N ILE A 114 -8.43 15.67 12.50
CA ILE A 114 -7.79 16.98 12.44
C ILE A 114 -8.58 17.86 11.47
N SER A 115 -9.29 18.85 12.01
CA SER A 115 -10.21 19.72 11.25
C SER A 115 -9.53 20.93 10.60
N SER A 116 -8.29 21.24 11.01
CA SER A 116 -7.45 22.34 10.53
C SER A 116 -6.02 21.85 10.25
N SER A 117 -5.11 22.74 9.81
CA SER A 117 -3.69 22.37 9.65
C SER A 117 -2.93 22.31 10.97
N SER A 118 -3.52 22.80 12.07
CA SER A 118 -2.98 22.70 13.41
C SER A 118 -4.04 22.23 14.42
N LEU A 119 -3.57 21.69 15.54
CA LEU A 119 -4.36 21.20 16.66
C LEU A 119 -3.61 21.55 17.96
N GLU A 120 -4.34 21.99 18.98
CA GLU A 120 -3.81 22.24 20.31
C GLU A 120 -4.19 21.08 21.24
N LEU A 121 -3.22 20.57 21.99
CA LEU A 121 -3.36 19.47 22.94
C LEU A 121 -2.80 19.87 24.30
N GLU A 122 -3.33 19.26 25.36
CA GLU A 122 -2.80 19.45 26.71
C GLU A 122 -1.47 18.69 26.87
N SER A 123 -0.44 19.38 27.37
CA SER A 123 0.87 18.80 27.65
C SER A 123 0.79 17.52 28.48
N SER A 124 -0.07 17.52 29.50
CA SER A 124 -0.29 16.37 30.38
C SER A 124 -0.83 15.12 29.67
N GLU A 125 -1.50 15.30 28.53
CA GLU A 125 -2.07 14.20 27.76
C GLU A 125 -1.06 13.57 26.80
N VAL A 126 -0.10 14.35 26.29
CA VAL A 126 0.85 13.91 25.25
C VAL A 126 2.27 13.71 25.76
N SER A 127 2.58 14.15 26.98
CA SER A 127 3.90 13.95 27.60
C SER A 127 4.28 12.47 27.65
N GLU A 128 5.51 12.17 27.22
CA GLU A 128 6.08 10.83 27.13
C GLU A 128 5.30 9.88 26.20
N LYS A 129 4.49 10.42 25.29
CA LYS A 129 3.69 9.66 24.32
C LYS A 129 4.08 10.00 22.88
N TYR A 130 3.45 9.30 21.95
CA TYR A 130 3.58 9.50 20.51
C TYR A 130 2.22 9.94 19.96
N ILE A 131 2.22 10.70 18.87
CA ILE A 131 1.01 10.96 18.10
C ILE A 131 1.13 10.17 16.79
N GLU A 132 0.16 9.31 16.56
CA GLU A 132 0.01 8.58 15.31
C GLU A 132 -0.95 9.34 14.39
N LEU A 133 -0.63 9.41 13.11
CA LEU A 133 -1.40 10.09 12.08
C LEU A 133 -1.77 9.12 10.96
N VAL A 134 -2.98 9.28 10.45
CA VAL A 134 -3.44 8.53 9.28
C VAL A 134 -4.26 9.44 8.38
N GLU A 135 -4.04 9.33 7.07
CA GLU A 135 -4.88 9.95 6.07
C GLU A 135 -5.78 8.89 5.46
N LEU A 136 -7.07 9.19 5.41
CA LEU A 136 -8.09 8.32 4.83
C LEU A 136 -8.75 8.98 3.63
N GLU A 137 -9.02 8.20 2.60
CA GLU A 137 -9.90 8.61 1.50
C GLU A 137 -11.35 8.69 2.00
N LYS A 138 -12.03 9.83 1.77
CA LYS A 138 -13.36 10.13 2.35
C LYS A 138 -14.45 9.11 2.02
N CYS A 139 -14.41 8.52 0.83
CA CYS A 139 -15.47 7.64 0.35
C CYS A 139 -15.31 6.20 0.86
N THR A 140 -14.08 5.76 1.07
CA THR A 140 -13.76 4.35 1.32
C THR A 140 -13.19 4.12 2.73
N ASN A 141 -12.74 5.18 3.41
CA ASN A 141 -12.00 5.13 4.67
C ASN A 141 -10.75 4.24 4.61
N LEU A 142 -10.15 4.14 3.43
CA LEU A 142 -8.91 3.40 3.24
C LEU A 142 -7.70 4.31 3.47
N VAL A 143 -6.68 3.74 4.10
CA VAL A 143 -5.40 4.41 4.36
C VAL A 143 -4.74 4.82 3.05
N THR A 144 -4.42 6.10 2.90
CA THR A 144 -3.64 6.63 1.77
C THR A 144 -2.24 7.03 2.19
N ARG A 145 -2.09 7.62 3.39
CA ARG A 145 -0.80 8.02 3.97
C ARG A 145 -0.78 7.77 5.46
N TRP A 146 0.42 7.63 6.00
CA TRP A 146 0.66 7.40 7.42
C TRP A 146 1.87 8.20 7.88
N GLY A 147 1.88 8.53 9.17
CA GLY A 147 3.01 9.16 9.85
C GLY A 147 2.88 9.07 11.36
N SER A 148 3.95 9.40 12.07
CA SER A 148 3.91 9.56 13.52
C SER A 148 4.92 10.61 13.97
N THR A 149 4.73 11.14 15.16
CA THR A 149 5.78 11.90 15.85
C THR A 149 6.83 10.95 16.43
N GLU A 150 7.98 11.51 16.81
CA GLU A 150 8.79 10.88 17.84
C GLU A 150 8.16 11.10 19.23
N LYS A 151 8.76 10.50 20.26
CA LYS A 151 8.29 10.66 21.64
C LYS A 151 8.31 12.13 22.05
N ILE A 152 7.19 12.63 22.54
CA ILE A 152 7.05 14.02 22.95
C ILE A 152 7.58 14.14 24.38
N ASN A 153 8.74 14.75 24.52
CA ASN A 153 9.37 15.01 25.82
C ASN A 153 9.14 16.47 26.18
N ILE A 154 8.34 16.71 27.20
CA ILE A 154 8.02 18.06 27.65
C ILE A 154 9.10 18.46 28.65
N PRO A 155 9.91 19.51 28.36
CA PRO A 155 10.93 19.93 29.30
C PRO A 155 10.26 20.38 30.59
N ASN A 156 10.67 19.79 31.72
CA ASN A 156 10.23 20.27 33.02
C ASN A 156 10.64 21.73 33.15
N SER A 157 9.68 22.65 33.00
CA SER A 157 9.86 24.01 33.49
C SER A 157 10.12 23.89 34.97
N SER A 158 11.34 24.22 35.38
CA SER A 158 11.72 24.27 36.79
C SER A 158 10.72 25.18 37.49
N ARG A 159 10.00 24.62 38.47
CA ARG A 159 9.09 25.37 39.35
C ARG A 159 9.75 26.62 39.93
#